data_AF-A0A954ZFA9-F1
#
_entry.id   AF-A0A954ZFA9-F1
#
_cell.length_a   1.000
_cell.length_b   1.000
_cell.length_c   1.000
_cell.angle_alpha   90.00
_cell.angle_beta   90.00
_cell.angle_gamma   90.00
#
_symmetry.space_group_name_H-M   'P 1'
#
loop_
_entity.id
_entity.type
_entity.pdbx_description
1 polymer ?
#
loop_
_entity_poly.entity_id
_entity_poly.type
_entity_poly.pdbx_seq_one_letter_code
_entity_poly.pdbx_strand_id
1 'polypeptide(L)'
;LYAEHPEEKVEQISNFQVSKNVSRYSDGMMVAINEKEWEAINPTNTHGTVKLLRSIARQINLDDYKKNTRGPKKKKPKRSRNVVSSHVSTAKMLGIA
;
A
#
# COMPACT_ATOMS: atom_id res chain seq x y z
N LEU A 1 12.14 -6.67 -9.42
CA LEU A 1 11.56 -5.37 -9.86
C LEU A 1 12.56 -4.56 -10.68
N TYR A 2 13.69 -4.12 -10.12
CA TYR A 2 14.74 -3.38 -10.85
C TYR A 2 15.26 -4.07 -12.12
N ALA A 3 15.25 -5.41 -12.17
CA ALA A 3 15.69 -6.17 -13.34
C ALA A 3 14.74 -6.09 -14.56
N GLU A 4 13.50 -5.62 -14.38
CA GLU A 4 12.46 -5.62 -15.44
C GLU A 4 11.80 -4.24 -15.62
N HIS A 5 11.99 -3.32 -14.67
CA HIS A 5 11.35 -2.00 -14.69
C HIS A 5 12.39 -0.88 -14.51
N PRO A 6 12.16 0.31 -15.10
CA PRO A 6 13.03 1.47 -14.89
C PRO A 6 13.14 1.85 -13.41
N GLU A 7 14.34 2.23 -12.99
CA GLU A 7 14.66 2.58 -11.59
C GLU A 7 13.71 3.64 -11.02
N GLU A 8 13.48 4.72 -11.77
CA GLU A 8 12.57 5.81 -11.39
C GLU A 8 11.15 5.36 -11.03
N LYS A 9 10.64 4.32 -11.71
CA LYS A 9 9.32 3.75 -11.42
C LYS A 9 9.35 2.88 -10.18
N VAL A 10 10.43 2.12 -9.98
CA VAL A 10 10.60 1.25 -8.82
C VAL A 10 10.71 2.06 -7.53
N GLU A 11 11.40 3.20 -7.55
CA GLU A 11 11.52 4.10 -6.40
C GLU A 11 10.19 4.70 -5.94
N GLN A 12 9.20 4.82 -6.84
CA GLN A 12 7.87 5.33 -6.53
C GLN A 12 6.97 4.28 -5.86
N ILE A 13 7.40 3.02 -5.77
CA ILE A 13 6.66 1.93 -5.16
C ILE A 13 6.66 2.09 -3.63
N SER A 14 5.50 1.85 -3.03
CA SER A 14 5.31 1.81 -1.59
C SER A 14 5.55 0.40 -1.05
N ASN A 15 6.60 0.22 -0.26
CA ASN A 15 6.85 -1.04 0.46
C ASN A 15 5.63 -1.47 1.29
N PHE A 16 4.92 -0.51 1.90
CA PHE A 16 3.70 -0.78 2.65
C PHE A 16 2.61 -1.42 1.77
N GLN A 17 2.41 -0.92 0.55
CA GLN A 17 1.37 -1.43 -0.34
C GLN A 17 1.70 -2.83 -0.87
N VAL A 18 2.99 -3.10 -1.11
CA VAL A 18 3.49 -4.43 -1.47
C VAL A 18 3.28 -5.41 -0.32
N SER A 19 3.73 -5.09 0.89
CA SER A 19 3.57 -5.95 2.07
C SER A 19 2.10 -6.22 2.39
N LYS A 20 1.24 -5.19 2.27
CA LYS A 20 -0.20 -5.33 2.45
C LYS A 20 -0.82 -6.29 1.44
N ASN A 21 -0.38 -6.22 0.17
CA ASN A 21 -0.87 -7.12 -0.87
C ASN A 21 -0.48 -8.57 -0.57
N VAL A 22 0.79 -8.82 -0.26
CA VAL A 22 1.29 -10.16 0.11
C VAL A 22 0.49 -10.70 1.31
N SER A 23 0.41 -9.94 2.39
CA SER A 23 -0.33 -10.35 3.59
C SER A 23 -1.81 -10.64 3.32
N ARG A 24 -2.45 -9.91 2.40
CA ARG A 24 -3.86 -10.10 2.08
C ARG A 24 -4.13 -11.43 1.38
N TYR A 25 -3.20 -11.91 0.55
CA TYR A 25 -3.42 -13.09 -0.30
C TYR A 25 -2.72 -14.35 0.22
N SER A 26 -1.66 -14.23 1.02
CA SER A 26 -0.91 -15.38 1.52
C SER A 26 -1.80 -16.41 2.22
N ASP A 27 -2.71 -15.98 3.10
CA ASP A 27 -3.55 -16.92 3.85
C ASP A 27 -4.48 -17.72 2.93
N GLY A 28 -5.11 -17.05 1.95
CA GLY A 28 -5.95 -17.72 0.97
C GLY A 28 -5.15 -18.67 0.06
N MET A 29 -3.93 -18.28 -0.27
CA MET A 29 -3.02 -19.09 -1.09
C MET A 29 -2.57 -20.36 -0.35
N MET A 30 -2.32 -20.28 0.96
CA MET A 30 -1.99 -21.45 1.80
C MET A 30 -3.17 -22.44 1.93
N VAL A 31 -4.41 -21.98 1.77
CA VAL A 31 -5.60 -22.85 1.75
C VAL A 31 -5.84 -23.45 0.37
N ALA A 32 -5.63 -22.66 -0.69
CA ALA A 32 -5.95 -23.04 -2.06
C ALA A 32 -4.89 -23.94 -2.72
N ILE A 33 -3.62 -23.79 -2.34
CA ILE A 33 -2.48 -24.49 -2.94
C ILE A 33 -1.94 -25.51 -1.95
N ASN A 34 -1.85 -26.77 -2.36
CA ASN A 34 -1.27 -27.83 -1.53
C ASN A 34 0.26 -27.90 -1.64
N GLU A 35 0.90 -28.65 -0.74
CA GLU A 35 2.38 -28.75 -0.69
C GLU A 35 3.00 -29.24 -2.01
N LYS A 36 2.38 -30.21 -2.68
CA LYS A 36 2.91 -30.77 -3.93
C LYS A 36 2.89 -29.74 -5.06
N GLU A 37 1.88 -28.88 -5.10
CA GLU A 37 1.77 -27.79 -6.06
C GLU A 37 2.81 -26.71 -5.77
N TRP A 38 3.09 -26.41 -4.49
CA TRP A 38 4.18 -25.53 -4.09
C TRP A 38 5.55 -26.06 -4.50
N GLU A 39 5.83 -27.34 -4.25
CA GLU A 39 7.06 -28.01 -4.65
C GLU A 39 7.28 -27.95 -6.17
N ALA A 40 6.22 -28.12 -6.97
CA ALA A 40 6.31 -28.08 -8.44
C ALA A 40 6.72 -26.69 -8.98
N ILE A 41 6.40 -25.63 -8.25
CA ILE A 41 6.70 -24.24 -8.64
C ILE A 41 8.06 -23.80 -8.09
N ASN A 42 8.53 -24.43 -7.01
CA ASN A 42 9.78 -24.08 -6.35
C ASN A 42 11.01 -24.48 -7.19
N PRO A 43 11.83 -23.51 -7.63
CA PRO A 43 13.02 -23.81 -8.41
C PRO A 43 14.10 -24.48 -7.55
N THR A 44 14.75 -25.50 -8.12
CA THR A 44 15.80 -26.29 -7.44
C THR A 44 17.16 -25.60 -7.41
N ASN A 45 17.37 -24.54 -8.19
CA ASN A 45 18.63 -23.82 -8.27
C ASN A 45 18.43 -22.31 -8.44
N THR A 46 19.49 -21.55 -8.17
CA THR A 46 19.50 -20.09 -8.21
C THR A 46 19.05 -19.54 -9.56
N HIS A 47 19.40 -20.18 -10.67
CA HIS A 47 19.00 -19.72 -12.01
C HIS A 47 17.48 -19.82 -12.21
N GLY A 48 16.87 -20.91 -11.73
CA GLY A 48 15.42 -21.08 -11.70
C GLY A 48 14.75 -20.00 -10.84
N THR A 49 15.30 -19.70 -9.67
CA THR A 49 14.82 -18.64 -8.79
C THR A 49 14.86 -17.27 -9.46
N VAL A 50 15.97 -16.94 -10.13
CA VAL A 50 16.09 -15.68 -10.88
C VAL A 50 15.05 -15.61 -11.99
N LYS A 51 14.84 -16.70 -12.74
CA LYS A 51 13.85 -16.74 -13.83
C LYS A 51 12.43 -16.54 -13.30
N LEU A 52 12.08 -17.20 -12.19
CA LEU A 52 10.77 -17.06 -11.54
C LEU A 52 10.55 -15.64 -11.02
N LEU A 53 11.54 -15.06 -10.32
CA LEU A 53 11.43 -13.69 -9.81
C LEU A 53 11.30 -12.66 -10.94
N ARG A 54 11.99 -12.89 -12.07
CA ARG A 54 11.85 -12.04 -13.27
C ARG A 54 10.49 -12.21 -13.94
N SER A 55 9.96 -13.43 -14.04
CA SER A 55 8.62 -13.64 -14.62
C SER A 55 7.53 -12.99 -13.78
N ILE A 56 7.62 -13.11 -12.45
CA ILE A 56 6.73 -12.40 -11.53
C ILE A 56 6.88 -10.89 -11.72
N ALA A 57 8.11 -10.37 -11.71
CA ALA A 57 8.35 -8.93 -11.85
C ALA A 57 7.78 -8.35 -13.16
N ARG A 58 7.82 -9.09 -14.28
CA ARG A 58 7.23 -8.66 -15.57
C ARG A 58 5.71 -8.52 -15.53
N GLN A 59 5.04 -9.36 -14.75
CA GLN A 59 3.58 -9.37 -14.68
C GLN A 59 3.01 -8.34 -13.69
N ILE A 60 3.84 -7.80 -12.80
CA ILE A 60 3.40 -6.79 -11.83
C ILE A 60 3.15 -5.46 -12.54
N ASN A 61 1.93 -4.97 -12.43
CA ASN A 61 1.59 -3.58 -12.74
C ASN A 61 2.05 -2.65 -11.60
N LEU A 62 3.08 -1.85 -11.83
CA LEU A 62 3.66 -0.98 -10.79
C LEU A 62 2.71 0.14 -10.34
N ASP A 63 1.74 0.53 -11.17
CA ASP A 63 0.83 1.63 -10.86
C ASP A 63 -0.08 1.33 -9.66
N ASP A 64 -0.37 0.04 -9.42
CA ASP A 64 -1.20 -0.44 -8.31
C ASP A 64 -0.51 -0.34 -6.94
N TYR A 65 0.82 -0.14 -6.95
CA TYR A 65 1.67 -0.15 -5.75
C TYR A 65 2.35 1.19 -5.47
N LYS A 66 1.97 2.26 -6.17
CA LYS A 66 2.55 3.59 -5.98
C LYS A 66 2.39 4.11 -4.55
N LYS A 67 3.35 4.92 -4.12
CA LYS A 67 3.24 5.75 -2.91
C LYS A 67 2.05 6.68 -3.04
N ASN A 68 1.21 6.72 -2.01
CA ASN A 68 0.16 7.73 -1.90
C ASN A 68 0.82 9.09 -1.70
N THR A 69 0.92 9.88 -2.77
CA THR A 69 1.43 11.25 -2.70
C THR A 69 0.32 12.15 -2.16
N ARG A 70 0.60 12.84 -1.06
CA ARG A 70 -0.31 13.85 -0.55
C ARG A 70 -0.15 15.09 -1.40
N GLY A 71 -1.22 15.50 -2.08
CA GLY A 71 -1.28 16.80 -2.73
C GLY A 71 -1.10 17.96 -1.73
N PRO A 72 -0.90 19.19 -2.23
CA PRO A 72 -0.81 20.36 -1.38
C PRO A 72 -2.01 20.44 -0.43
N LYS A 73 -1.75 20.81 0.82
CA LYS A 73 -2.81 20.92 1.84
C LYS A 73 -3.91 21.84 1.31
N LYS A 74 -5.17 21.41 1.42
CA LYS A 74 -6.34 22.23 1.08
C LYS A 74 -6.20 23.60 1.75
N LYS A 75 -6.45 24.68 0.99
CA LYS A 75 -6.42 26.04 1.51
C LYS A 75 -7.30 26.12 2.75
N LYS A 76 -6.81 26.76 3.82
CA LYS A 76 -7.62 26.99 5.01
C LYS A 76 -8.88 27.75 4.59
N PRO A 77 -10.09 27.32 4.97
CA PRO A 77 -11.29 28.09 4.69
C PRO A 77 -11.16 29.49 5.34
N LYS A 78 -11.74 30.51 4.69
CA LYS A 78 -11.80 31.85 5.29
C LYS A 78 -12.60 31.74 6.59
N ARG A 79 -12.07 32.30 7.68
CA ARG A 79 -12.75 32.32 8.98
C ARG A 79 -14.06 33.11 8.81
N SER A 80 -15.22 32.46 8.93
CA SER A 80 -16.48 33.18 9.09
C SER A 80 -16.58 33.65 10.54
N ARG A 81 -16.87 34.93 10.73
CA ARG A 81 -17.17 35.51 12.04
C ARG A 81 -18.64 35.24 12.40
N ASN A 82 -19.11 34.00 12.22
CA ASN A 82 -20.46 33.60 12.62
C ASN A 82 -20.47 33.40 14.14
N VAL A 83 -20.90 34.42 14.86
CA VAL A 83 -21.07 34.39 16.32
C VAL A 83 -22.11 33.33 16.73
N VAL A 84 -23.11 33.08 15.87
CA VAL A 84 -24.22 32.15 16.09
C VAL A 84 -23.76 30.68 16.18
N SER A 85 -22.65 30.31 15.53
CA SER A 85 -22.10 28.93 15.57
C SER A 85 -20.69 28.88 16.16
N SER A 86 -20.39 29.78 17.10
CA SER A 86 -19.11 29.70 17.82
C SER A 86 -19.03 28.37 18.56
N HIS A 87 -17.92 27.63 18.37
CA HIS A 87 -17.70 26.38 19.10
C HIS A 87 -17.57 26.69 20.59
N VAL A 88 -18.62 26.42 21.36
CA VAL A 88 -18.61 26.48 22.82
C VAL A 88 -18.13 25.11 23.34
N SER A 89 -17.21 25.09 24.29
CA SER A 89 -16.81 23.83 24.93
C SER A 89 -18.00 23.23 25.68
N THR A 90 -18.12 21.91 25.65
CA THR A 90 -19.12 21.18 26.44
C THR A 90 -19.04 21.51 27.93
N ALA A 91 -17.83 21.74 28.46
CA ALA A 91 -17.62 22.21 29.83
C ALA A 91 -18.30 23.57 30.11
N LYS A 92 -18.21 24.52 29.17
CA LYS A 92 -18.86 25.83 29.28
C LYS A 92 -20.39 25.74 29.12
N MET A 93 -20.89 24.79 28.31
CA MET A 93 -22.32 24.50 28.21
C MET A 93 -22.90 23.88 29.49
N LEU A 94 -22.11 23.05 30.19
CA LEU A 94 -22.53 22.38 31.42
C LEU A 94 -22.29 23.20 32.70
N GLY A 95 -21.66 24.38 32.59
CA GLY A 95 -21.38 25.25 33.74
C GLY A 95 -20.34 24.70 34.70
N ILE A 96 -19.46 23.80 34.24
CA ILE A 96 -18.43 23.13 35.05
C ILE A 96 -17.08 23.89 34.99
N ALA A 97 -17.05 25.07 34.35
CA ALA A 97 -15.87 25.90 34.15
C ALA A 97 -15.95 27.22 34.93
#